data_AF-A0A2T3J0J6-F1
#
_entry.id   AF-A0A2T3J0J6-F1
#
_cell.length_a   1.000
_cell.length_b   1.000
_cell.length_c   1.000
_cell.angle_alpha   90.00
_cell.angle_beta   90.00
_cell.angle_gamma   90.00
#
_symmetry.space_group_name_H-M   'P 1'
#
loop_
_entity.id
_entity.type
_entity.pdbx_description
1 polymer ?
#
loop_
_entity_poly.entity_id
_entity_poly.type
_entity_poly.pdbx_seq_one_letter_code
_entity_poly.pdbx_strand_id
1 'polypeptide(L)'
;MKKGFILAISLFCSLATANENKVINYSSESRAGQEQFFLIGTQEGSYTIKSWQFDMEKATWNGKGEPKLAIGKAIDKAYKYFNKTELELGVKEVEFRPAFSREGTIIWYYLVTLTTLPYKFNADEFEIVVLLSGEYLKANGK
;
A
#
# COMPACT_ATOMS: atom_id res chain seq x y z
N MET A 1 -63.08 -6.29 -14.16
CA MET A 1 -61.89 -5.41 -14.33
C MET A 1 -60.94 -5.64 -13.17
N LYS A 2 -59.84 -6.39 -13.37
CA LYS A 2 -58.79 -6.59 -12.36
C LYS A 2 -57.70 -5.54 -12.59
N LYS A 3 -57.44 -4.67 -11.61
CA LYS A 3 -56.31 -3.73 -11.64
C LYS A 3 -55.19 -4.34 -10.81
N GLY A 4 -54.10 -4.73 -11.48
CA GLY A 4 -52.89 -5.20 -10.84
C GLY A 4 -52.15 -4.05 -10.15
N PHE A 5 -51.74 -4.27 -8.90
CA PHE A 5 -50.81 -3.39 -8.20
C PHE A 5 -49.39 -3.78 -8.63
N ILE A 6 -48.67 -2.87 -9.28
CA ILE A 6 -47.23 -2.99 -9.48
C ILE A 6 -46.59 -2.44 -8.22
N LEU A 7 -45.96 -3.32 -7.44
CA LEU A 7 -45.14 -2.95 -6.30
C LEU A 7 -43.80 -2.42 -6.85
N ALA A 8 -43.64 -1.09 -6.90
CA ALA A 8 -42.37 -0.48 -7.23
C ALA A 8 -41.39 -0.70 -6.06
N ILE A 9 -40.49 -1.66 -6.20
CA ILE A 9 -39.38 -1.86 -5.28
C ILE A 9 -38.43 -0.68 -5.50
N SER A 10 -38.47 0.31 -4.60
CA SER A 10 -37.48 1.36 -4.54
C SER A 10 -36.16 0.74 -4.11
N LEU A 11 -35.29 0.49 -5.09
CA LEU A 11 -33.91 0.12 -4.86
C LEU A 11 -33.22 1.29 -4.15
N PHE A 12 -33.22 1.26 -2.81
CA PHE A 12 -32.35 2.12 -2.01
C PHE A 12 -30.91 1.68 -2.31
N CYS A 13 -30.31 2.27 -3.33
CA CYS A 13 -28.87 2.30 -3.45
C CYS A 13 -28.37 3.16 -2.29
N SER A 14 -28.05 2.51 -1.17
CA SER A 14 -27.11 3.10 -0.23
C SER A 14 -25.82 3.29 -1.01
N LEU A 15 -25.54 4.53 -1.39
CA LEU A 15 -24.17 4.98 -1.57
C LEU A 15 -23.49 4.65 -0.24
N ALA A 16 -22.82 3.51 -0.18
CA ALA A 16 -21.78 3.32 0.81
C ALA A 16 -20.78 4.43 0.52
N THR A 17 -20.94 5.54 1.24
CA THR A 17 -19.93 6.57 1.36
C THR A 17 -18.64 5.83 1.61
N ALA A 18 -17.73 5.86 0.64
CA ALA A 18 -16.38 5.37 0.80
C ALA A 18 -15.91 5.97 2.11
N ASN A 19 -15.80 5.10 3.13
CA ASN A 19 -15.41 5.48 4.46
C ASN A 19 -14.15 6.30 4.26
N GLU A 20 -14.23 7.58 4.60
CA GLU A 20 -13.19 8.57 4.34
C GLU A 20 -11.85 7.89 4.58
N ASN A 21 -11.05 7.71 3.52
CA ASN A 21 -9.70 7.18 3.67
C ASN A 21 -9.08 8.05 4.75
N LYS A 22 -8.92 7.49 5.96
CA LYS A 22 -8.20 8.13 7.04
C LYS A 22 -6.77 8.23 6.54
N VAL A 23 -6.49 9.28 5.81
CA VAL A 23 -5.14 9.75 5.54
C VAL A 23 -4.67 10.22 6.90
N ILE A 24 -3.96 9.34 7.61
CA ILE A 24 -3.40 9.70 8.89
C ILE A 24 -2.21 10.62 8.56
N ASN A 25 -2.50 11.92 8.50
CA ASN A 25 -1.52 12.97 8.25
C ASN A 25 -0.61 13.11 9.47
N TYR A 26 0.52 12.41 9.47
CA TYR A 26 1.61 12.67 10.41
C TYR A 26 2.68 13.54 9.75
N SER A 27 2.69 14.84 10.04
CA SER A 27 3.88 15.57 10.49
C SER A 27 3.69 17.09 10.53
N SER A 28 4.27 17.72 11.55
CA SER A 28 4.39 19.17 11.74
C SER A 28 5.67 19.76 11.14
N GLU A 29 6.38 19.06 10.26
CA GLU A 29 7.60 19.56 9.60
C GLU A 29 7.56 19.27 8.10
N SER A 30 6.82 20.08 7.35
CA SER A 30 7.02 20.17 5.90
C SER A 30 8.27 21.02 5.64
N ARG A 31 9.26 20.48 4.94
CA ARG A 31 10.24 21.33 4.26
C ARG A 31 9.58 21.80 2.98
N ALA A 32 9.69 23.10 2.66
CA ALA A 32 9.11 23.64 1.44
C ALA A 32 9.67 22.93 0.19
N GLY A 33 8.81 22.64 -0.79
CA GLY A 33 9.20 22.00 -2.06
C GLY A 33 9.29 20.47 -2.05
N GLN A 34 8.62 19.78 -1.12
CA GLN A 34 8.62 18.32 -1.06
C GLN A 34 7.31 17.72 -1.56
N GLU A 35 7.42 16.86 -2.58
CA GLU A 35 6.32 16.02 -3.02
C GLU A 35 5.86 15.05 -1.93
N GLN A 36 4.55 14.89 -1.83
CA GLN A 36 3.86 13.93 -0.96
C GLN A 36 3.19 12.87 -1.81
N PHE A 37 3.48 11.60 -1.54
CA PHE A 37 2.92 10.44 -2.20
C PHE A 37 1.86 9.78 -1.33
N PHE A 38 0.74 9.42 -1.96
CA PHE A 38 -0.37 8.74 -1.32
C PHE A 38 -0.35 7.26 -1.71
N LEU A 39 -0.16 6.39 -0.72
CA LEU A 39 -0.19 4.94 -0.89
C LEU A 39 -1.55 4.46 -0.40
N ILE A 40 -2.34 3.84 -1.28
CA ILE A 40 -3.73 3.46 -0.98
C ILE A 40 -3.82 1.96 -0.69
N GLY A 41 -4.66 1.60 0.28
CA GLY A 41 -5.10 0.22 0.52
C GLY A 41 -4.09 -0.63 1.28
N THR A 42 -3.35 -0.04 2.21
CA THR A 42 -2.43 -0.74 3.11
C THR A 42 -3.14 -1.10 4.43
N GLN A 43 -2.62 -2.04 5.23
CA GLN A 43 -3.26 -2.46 6.49
C GLN A 43 -3.48 -1.30 7.48
N GLU A 44 -2.57 -0.32 7.49
CA GLU A 44 -2.69 0.89 8.32
C GLU A 44 -3.50 2.02 7.64
N GLY A 45 -4.06 1.77 6.45
CA GLY A 45 -4.87 2.73 5.70
C GLY A 45 -4.14 3.37 4.53
N SER A 46 -4.14 4.70 4.44
CA SER A 46 -3.41 5.44 3.41
C SER A 46 -2.16 6.10 3.99
N TYR A 47 -0.97 5.75 3.49
CA TYR A 47 0.27 6.41 3.92
C TYR A 47 0.54 7.67 3.11
N THR A 48 1.03 8.70 3.80
CA THR A 48 1.64 9.88 3.17
C THR A 48 3.13 9.82 3.34
N ILE A 49 3.86 9.88 2.23
CA ILE A 49 5.32 9.71 2.21
C ILE A 49 5.95 10.86 1.47
N LYS A 50 7.00 11.43 2.03
CA LYS A 50 7.69 12.58 1.45
C LYS A 50 8.86 12.12 0.59
N SER A 51 9.06 12.81 -0.52
CA SER A 51 10.14 12.61 -1.50
C SER A 51 11.53 12.37 -0.91
N TRP A 52 11.93 13.09 0.14
CA TRP A 52 13.27 12.98 0.75
C TRP A 52 13.49 11.71 1.57
N GLN A 53 12.44 10.96 1.90
CA GLN A 53 12.55 9.73 2.68
C GLN A 53 13.10 8.57 1.82
N PHE A 54 13.29 8.79 0.52
CA PHE A 54 13.76 7.80 -0.44
C PHE A 54 14.42 8.43 -1.68
N ASP A 55 15.06 7.61 -2.49
CA ASP A 55 15.62 7.95 -3.80
C ASP A 55 14.52 7.90 -4.88
N MET A 56 13.93 9.06 -5.15
CA MET A 56 12.90 9.23 -6.18
C MET A 56 13.37 8.85 -7.58
N GLU A 57 14.60 9.18 -7.95
CA GLU A 57 15.12 8.88 -9.30
C GLU A 57 15.18 7.37 -9.55
N LYS A 58 15.44 6.59 -8.50
CA LYS A 58 15.48 5.13 -8.58
C LYS A 58 14.13 4.46 -8.37
N ALA A 59 13.22 5.07 -7.60
CA ALA A 59 11.89 4.51 -7.31
C ALA A 59 10.88 4.66 -8.47
N THR A 60 11.19 5.45 -9.48
CA THR A 60 10.35 5.62 -10.66
C THR A 60 10.50 4.45 -11.64
N TRP A 61 9.36 3.92 -12.09
CA TRP A 61 9.27 2.95 -13.17
C TRP A 61 8.15 3.37 -14.11
N ASN A 62 8.36 3.21 -15.41
CA ASN A 62 7.47 3.75 -16.43
C ASN A 62 6.36 2.77 -16.86
N GLY A 63 6.17 1.66 -16.14
CA GLY A 63 5.18 0.64 -16.49
C GLY A 63 5.60 -0.34 -17.58
N LYS A 64 6.83 -0.23 -18.11
CA LYS A 64 7.30 -1.05 -19.25
C LYS A 64 8.52 -1.89 -18.88
N GLY A 65 8.52 -3.13 -19.35
CA GLY A 65 9.61 -4.08 -19.12
C GLY A 65 9.56 -4.70 -17.73
N GLU A 66 10.72 -4.97 -17.14
CA GLU A 66 10.82 -5.43 -15.76
C GLU A 66 11.16 -4.25 -14.83
N PRO A 67 10.57 -4.20 -13.62
CA PRO A 67 10.96 -3.22 -12.62
C PRO A 67 12.42 -3.43 -12.20
N LYS A 68 13.14 -2.34 -11.88
CA LYS A 68 14.56 -2.38 -11.49
C LYS A 68 14.84 -3.31 -10.32
N LEU A 69 13.94 -3.33 -9.33
CA LEU A 69 13.99 -4.26 -8.22
C LEU A 69 13.14 -5.48 -8.55
N ALA A 70 13.75 -6.65 -8.58
CA ALA A 70 13.01 -7.90 -8.72
C ALA A 70 12.19 -8.21 -7.46
N ILE A 71 11.03 -8.86 -7.64
CA ILE A 71 10.11 -9.23 -6.55
C ILE A 71 10.80 -10.04 -5.44
N GLY A 72 11.69 -10.97 -5.79
CA GLY A 72 12.46 -11.75 -4.81
C GLY A 72 13.36 -10.88 -3.93
N LYS A 73 13.94 -9.81 -4.50
CA LYS A 73 14.74 -8.85 -3.73
C LYS A 73 13.88 -7.96 -2.84
N ALA A 74 12.64 -7.67 -3.23
CA ALA A 74 11.69 -7.01 -2.35
C ALA A 74 11.30 -7.88 -1.14
N ILE A 75 11.12 -9.18 -1.36
CA ILE A 75 10.87 -10.17 -0.29
C ILE A 75 12.08 -10.26 0.65
N ASP A 76 13.30 -10.39 0.12
CA ASP A 76 14.54 -10.38 0.93
C ASP A 76 14.63 -9.14 1.84
N LYS A 77 14.23 -7.98 1.30
CA LYS A 77 14.19 -6.71 2.04
C LYS A 77 13.14 -6.72 3.14
N ALA A 78 11.97 -7.31 2.91
CA ALA A 78 10.93 -7.46 3.91
C ALA A 78 11.40 -8.30 5.10
N TYR A 79 12.00 -9.46 4.84
CA TYR A 79 12.61 -10.30 5.88
C TYR A 79 13.66 -9.55 6.70
N LYS A 80 14.56 -8.85 6.01
CA LYS A 80 15.59 -8.03 6.66
C LYS A 80 15.00 -6.93 7.54
N TYR A 81 13.93 -6.27 7.09
CA TYR A 81 13.29 -5.19 7.85
C TYR A 81 12.71 -5.68 9.18
N PHE A 82 12.01 -6.82 9.16
CA PHE A 82 11.42 -7.39 10.37
C PHE A 82 12.43 -8.16 11.23
N ASN A 83 13.69 -8.30 10.76
CA ASN A 83 14.71 -9.15 11.37
C ASN A 83 14.20 -10.60 11.55
N LYS A 84 13.63 -11.14 10.48
CA LYS A 84 13.01 -12.48 10.40
C LYS A 84 13.55 -13.28 9.23
N THR A 85 13.36 -14.59 9.29
CA THR A 85 13.75 -15.54 8.23
C THR A 85 12.55 -16.19 7.56
N GLU A 86 12.78 -16.85 6.42
CA GLU A 86 11.78 -17.66 5.69
C GLU A 86 11.28 -18.88 6.48
N LEU A 87 11.96 -19.26 7.56
CA LEU A 87 11.54 -20.32 8.47
C LEU A 87 10.54 -19.81 9.53
N GLU A 88 10.58 -18.52 9.84
CA GLU A 88 9.70 -17.88 10.82
C GLU A 88 8.46 -17.28 10.17
N LEU A 89 8.63 -16.63 9.02
CA LEU A 89 7.56 -15.97 8.28
C LEU A 89 7.47 -16.48 6.83
N GLY A 90 6.27 -16.80 6.40
CA GLY A 90 5.95 -17.12 5.00
C GLY A 90 5.51 -15.87 4.25
N VAL A 91 5.72 -15.85 2.93
CA VAL A 91 5.14 -14.83 2.05
C VAL A 91 3.65 -15.13 1.88
N LYS A 92 2.79 -14.25 2.39
CA LYS A 92 1.34 -14.35 2.20
C LYS A 92 0.95 -13.76 0.86
N GLU A 93 1.42 -12.56 0.57
CA GLU A 93 1.07 -11.81 -0.64
C GLU A 93 2.16 -10.82 -1.01
N VAL A 94 2.35 -10.58 -2.31
CA VAL A 94 3.17 -9.48 -2.82
C VAL A 94 2.44 -8.81 -3.95
N GLU A 95 2.10 -7.54 -3.75
CA GLU A 95 1.39 -6.75 -4.74
C GLU A 95 2.31 -5.66 -5.28
N PHE A 96 2.16 -5.36 -6.56
CA PHE A 96 2.91 -4.29 -7.21
C PHE A 96 1.95 -3.14 -7.52
N ARG A 97 2.17 -2.00 -6.87
CA ARG A 97 1.21 -0.89 -6.81
C ARG A 97 1.84 0.46 -7.15
N PRO A 98 1.12 1.36 -7.81
CA PRO A 98 1.54 2.75 -8.00
C PRO A 98 1.16 3.61 -6.79
N ALA A 99 1.97 4.63 -6.50
CA ALA A 99 1.61 5.76 -5.65
C ALA A 99 1.71 7.06 -6.45
N PHE A 100 0.83 8.00 -6.13
CA PHE A 100 0.68 9.25 -6.86
C PHE A 100 0.96 10.43 -5.94
N SER A 101 1.66 11.43 -6.47
CA SER A 101 1.78 12.74 -5.81
C SER A 101 0.76 13.74 -6.35
N ARG A 102 0.51 14.80 -5.59
CA ARG A 102 -0.30 15.94 -6.07
C ARG A 102 0.33 16.66 -7.27
N GLU A 103 1.64 16.54 -7.44
CA GLU A 103 2.39 17.16 -8.54
C GLU A 103 2.34 16.30 -9.82
N GLY A 104 1.71 15.12 -9.77
CA GLY A 104 1.53 14.23 -10.91
C GLY A 104 2.63 13.19 -11.08
N THR A 105 3.60 13.14 -10.17
CA THR A 105 4.64 12.12 -10.17
C THR A 105 4.07 10.77 -9.74
N ILE A 106 4.47 9.72 -10.46
CA ILE A 106 4.10 8.34 -10.17
C ILE A 106 5.35 7.59 -9.75
N ILE A 107 5.30 6.95 -8.59
CA ILE A 107 6.29 5.97 -8.14
C ILE A 107 5.63 4.60 -8.04
N TRP A 108 6.45 3.55 -8.11
CA TRP A 108 5.97 2.19 -7.97
C TRP A 108 6.64 1.50 -6.80
N TYR A 109 5.90 0.59 -6.17
CA TYR A 109 6.36 -0.12 -4.99
C TYR A 109 5.77 -1.52 -4.92
N TYR A 110 6.44 -2.38 -4.17
CA TYR A 110 5.90 -3.65 -3.71
C TYR A 110 5.28 -3.47 -2.33
N LEU A 111 4.03 -3.89 -2.17
CA LEU A 111 3.42 -4.15 -0.88
C LEU A 111 3.66 -5.63 -0.56
N VAL A 112 4.54 -5.91 0.39
CA VAL A 112 4.89 -7.27 0.79
C VAL A 112 4.20 -7.57 2.10
N THR A 113 3.37 -8.62 2.12
CA THR A 113 2.70 -9.12 3.32
C THR A 113 3.29 -10.47 3.69
N LEU A 114 3.94 -10.52 4.85
CA LEU A 114 4.44 -11.75 5.45
C LEU A 114 3.47 -12.24 6.53
N THR A 115 3.49 -13.53 6.84
CA THR A 115 2.67 -14.11 7.91
C THR A 115 3.42 -15.18 8.67
N THR A 116 3.07 -15.40 9.94
CA THR A 116 3.74 -16.40 10.79
C THR A 116 3.58 -17.83 10.29
N LEU A 117 4.66 -18.61 10.42
CA LEU A 117 4.65 -20.05 10.18
C LEU A 117 4.53 -20.85 11.49
N PRO A 118 3.89 -22.04 11.48
CA PRO A 118 3.12 -22.59 10.36
C PRO A 118 1.84 -21.76 10.13
N TYR A 119 1.34 -21.76 8.89
CA TYR A 119 0.12 -21.03 8.53
C TYR A 119 -1.05 -21.42 9.43
N LYS A 120 -1.65 -20.43 10.08
CA LYS A 120 -2.81 -20.59 10.97
C LYS A 120 -3.87 -19.55 10.61
N PHE A 121 -5.13 -19.88 10.92
CA PHE A 121 -6.21 -18.90 10.86
C PHE A 121 -5.92 -17.76 11.86
N ASN A 122 -6.05 -16.51 11.42
CA ASN A 122 -5.67 -15.30 12.17
C ASN A 122 -4.18 -15.24 12.60
N ALA A 123 -3.29 -15.82 11.81
CA ALA A 123 -1.85 -15.63 12.00
C ALA A 123 -1.47 -14.13 11.89
N ASP A 124 -0.49 -13.70 12.69
CA ASP A 124 0.00 -12.32 12.61
C ASP A 124 0.50 -12.02 11.20
N GLU A 125 0.18 -10.82 10.72
CA GLU A 125 0.57 -10.32 9.40
C GLU A 125 1.52 -9.13 9.55
N PHE A 126 2.54 -9.12 8.71
CA PHE A 126 3.58 -8.10 8.70
C PHE A 126 3.63 -7.50 7.31
N GLU A 127 3.05 -6.31 7.18
CA GLU A 127 3.03 -5.56 5.94
C GLU A 127 4.21 -4.58 5.87
N ILE A 128 4.87 -4.53 4.72
CA ILE A 128 5.90 -3.53 4.43
C ILE A 128 5.81 -3.06 2.99
N VAL A 129 6.04 -1.76 2.81
CA VAL A 129 6.23 -1.16 1.49
C VAL A 129 7.71 -1.14 1.13
N VAL A 130 8.06 -1.71 -0.03
CA VAL A 130 9.40 -1.68 -0.61
C VAL A 130 9.35 -0.97 -1.97
N LEU A 131 9.98 0.20 -2.07
CA LEU A 131 10.11 0.94 -3.32
C LEU A 131 10.99 0.19 -4.32
N LEU A 132 10.83 0.49 -5.61
CA LEU A 132 11.69 -0.06 -6.66
C LEU A 132 13.16 0.38 -6.59
N SER A 133 13.47 1.40 -5.78
CA SER A 133 14.86 1.74 -5.40
C SER A 133 15.47 0.73 -4.43
N GLY A 134 14.65 -0.13 -3.81
CA GLY A 134 15.05 -1.06 -2.75
C GLY A 134 15.02 -0.45 -1.35
N GLU A 135 14.54 0.78 -1.20
CA GLU A 135 14.26 1.41 0.08
C GLU A 135 12.89 0.97 0.60
N TYR A 136 12.78 0.79 1.91
CA TYR A 136 11.50 0.49 2.55
C TYR A 136 10.97 1.73 3.27
N LEU A 137 9.65 1.78 3.42
CA LEU A 137 8.98 2.91 4.05
C LEU A 137 8.60 2.52 5.47
N LYS A 138 9.06 3.33 6.44
CA LYS A 138 8.59 3.23 7.81
C LYS A 138 7.29 4.02 7.93
N ALA A 139 6.23 3.39 8.42
CA ALA A 139 5.03 4.10 8.82
C ALA A 139 5.42 5.16 9.87
N ASN A 140 5.02 6.41 9.67
CA ASN A 140 5.21 7.45 10.69
C ASN A 140 4.35 7.08 11.92
N GLY A 141 4.97 7.05 13.10
CA GLY A 141 4.27 6.84 14.38
C GLY A 141 4.42 5.47 15.04
N LYS A 142 5.31 4.60 14.54
CA LYS A 142 5.76 3.38 15.24
C LYS A 142 7.23 3.47 15.62
#